data_AF-A0AAD1JWG7-F1
#
_entry.id   AF-A0AAD1JWG7-F1
#
_cell.length_a   1.000
_cell.length_b   1.000
_cell.length_c   1.000
_cell.angle_alpha   90.00
_cell.angle_beta   90.00
_cell.angle_gamma   90.00
#
_symmetry.space_group_name_H-M   'P 1'
#
loop_
_entity.id
_entity.type
_entity.pdbx_description
1 polymer ?
#
loop_
_entity_poly.entity_id
_entity_poly.type
_entity_poly.pdbx_seq_one_letter_code
_entity_poly.pdbx_strand_id
1 'polypeptide(L)'
;MEVKAKEPKVRFGEFTGKWEECRFNEIYKKINEKNDLSFGPDKIISVANMYYKPMRDSTKSKIDYMKTYNLMRVGDIAFESNKSKSYSYGRFVENIIGDGIVSHVFDVFRPITSYDLFFWKYDVILKS
;
A
#
# COMPACT_ATOMS: atom_id res chain seq x y z
N MET A 1 -9.65 -24.63 22.92
CA MET A 1 -9.29 -23.97 21.65
C MET A 1 -10.58 -23.45 21.05
N GLU A 2 -10.76 -22.13 20.92
CA GLU A 2 -11.94 -21.59 20.25
C GLU A 2 -11.91 -21.95 18.77
N VAL A 3 -12.92 -22.68 18.31
CA VAL A 3 -13.14 -22.93 16.88
C VAL A 3 -13.69 -21.63 16.30
N LYS A 4 -12.82 -20.80 15.72
CA LYS A 4 -13.27 -19.65 14.92
C LYS A 4 -14.06 -20.20 13.74
N ALA A 5 -15.32 -19.76 13.61
CA ALA A 5 -16.13 -20.06 12.45
C ALA A 5 -15.35 -19.64 11.19
N LYS A 6 -15.15 -20.57 10.26
CA LYS A 6 -14.48 -20.30 8.98
C LYS A 6 -15.39 -19.55 8.01
N GLU A 7 -16.65 -19.34 8.34
CA GLU A 7 -17.58 -18.60 7.48
C GLU A 7 -17.64 -17.13 7.90
N PRO A 8 -17.62 -16.17 6.96
CA PRO A 8 -17.74 -14.75 7.27
C PRO A 8 -19.09 -14.45 7.93
N LYS A 9 -19.08 -13.66 9.02
CA LYS A 9 -20.31 -13.15 9.64
C LYS A 9 -21.04 -12.12 8.75
N VAL A 10 -20.31 -11.45 7.88
CA VAL A 10 -20.79 -10.49 6.89
C VAL A 10 -20.13 -10.82 5.56
N ARG A 11 -20.93 -10.91 4.49
CA ARG A 11 -20.48 -11.16 3.12
C ARG A 11 -21.50 -10.58 2.14
N PHE A 12 -21.07 -10.26 0.92
CA PHE A 12 -22.01 -9.98 -0.16
C PHE A 12 -22.75 -11.25 -0.55
N GLY A 13 -24.02 -11.11 -0.97
CA GLY A 13 -24.95 -12.22 -1.14
C GLY A 13 -24.57 -13.18 -2.27
N GLU A 14 -23.79 -12.70 -3.24
CA GLU A 14 -23.28 -13.46 -4.36
C GLU A 14 -22.14 -14.43 -4.00
N PHE A 15 -21.54 -14.29 -2.81
CA PHE A 15 -20.51 -15.23 -2.34
C PHE A 15 -21.13 -16.25 -1.39
N THR A 16 -20.70 -17.51 -1.45
CA THR A 16 -21.01 -18.55 -0.43
C THR A 16 -19.74 -19.20 0.15
N GLY A 17 -19.85 -20.04 1.19
CA GLY A 17 -18.76 -20.89 1.66
C GLY A 17 -17.85 -20.31 2.76
N LYS A 18 -16.74 -21.01 3.01
CA LYS A 18 -15.74 -20.67 4.05
C LYS A 18 -14.71 -19.67 3.51
N TRP A 19 -14.12 -18.86 4.38
CA TRP A 19 -12.88 -18.14 4.11
C TRP A 19 -11.82 -19.12 3.63
N GLU A 20 -11.10 -18.70 2.59
CA GLU A 20 -9.89 -19.37 2.13
C GLU A 20 -8.67 -18.58 2.64
N GLU A 21 -7.67 -19.30 3.14
CA GLU A 21 -6.38 -18.71 3.48
C GLU A 21 -5.54 -18.68 2.21
N CYS A 22 -5.17 -17.49 1.75
CA CYS A 22 -4.16 -17.34 0.70
C CYS A 22 -2.88 -16.76 1.29
N ARG A 23 -1.74 -17.11 0.71
CA ARG A 23 -0.47 -16.50 1.12
C ARG A 23 -0.35 -15.13 0.49
N PHE A 24 0.13 -14.16 1.24
CA PHE A 24 0.32 -12.80 0.73
C PHE A 24 1.18 -12.74 -0.54
N ASN A 25 2.20 -13.60 -0.67
CA ASN A 25 3.05 -13.67 -1.86
C ASN A 25 2.39 -14.31 -3.09
N GLU A 26 1.19 -14.90 -2.95
CA GLU A 26 0.38 -15.40 -4.06
C GLU A 26 -0.48 -14.29 -4.68
N ILE A 27 -0.72 -13.20 -3.94
CA ILE A 27 -1.52 -12.06 -4.38
C ILE A 27 -0.71 -10.77 -4.59
N TYR A 28 0.44 -10.63 -3.92
CA TYR A 28 1.34 -9.49 -4.02
C TYR A 28 2.80 -9.92 -4.23
N LYS A 29 3.56 -9.13 -5.01
CA LYS A 29 5.01 -9.26 -5.13
C LYS A 29 5.72 -8.01 -4.63
N LYS A 30 6.85 -8.17 -3.96
CA LYS A 30 7.71 -7.04 -3.56
C LYS A 30 8.31 -6.38 -4.79
N ILE A 31 8.26 -5.05 -4.85
CA ILE A 31 8.80 -4.23 -5.92
C ILE A 31 10.08 -3.55 -5.45
N ASN A 32 11.12 -3.63 -6.28
CA ASN A 32 12.40 -2.94 -6.09
C ASN A 32 12.66 -1.93 -7.23
N GLU A 33 11.60 -1.47 -7.89
CA GLU A 33 11.63 -0.49 -8.98
C GLU A 33 11.91 0.90 -8.43
N LYS A 34 13.02 1.50 -8.86
CA LYS A 34 13.51 2.80 -8.36
C LYS A 34 13.20 3.92 -9.34
N ASN A 35 13.06 5.14 -8.81
CA ASN A 35 12.86 6.33 -9.62
C ASN A 35 14.06 6.58 -10.53
N ASP A 36 13.83 6.59 -11.83
CA ASP A 36 14.79 7.00 -12.86
C ASP A 36 14.79 8.53 -13.08
N LEU A 37 14.04 9.27 -12.24
CA LEU A 37 13.71 10.69 -12.34
C LEU A 37 12.61 11.04 -13.35
N SER A 38 11.86 10.05 -13.86
CA SER A 38 10.59 10.31 -14.56
C SER A 38 9.54 10.96 -13.66
N PHE A 39 9.61 10.73 -12.35
CA PHE A 39 8.77 11.39 -11.34
C PHE A 39 9.54 12.44 -10.55
N GLY A 40 8.98 13.66 -10.54
CA GLY A 40 9.51 14.82 -9.83
C GLY A 40 9.00 14.96 -8.38
N PRO A 41 9.41 16.04 -7.68
CA PRO A 41 9.02 16.29 -6.29
C PRO A 41 7.50 16.43 -6.07
N ASP A 42 6.77 16.84 -7.10
CA ASP A 42 5.31 16.95 -7.13
C ASP A 42 4.60 15.59 -7.14
N LYS A 43 5.35 14.50 -7.35
CA LYS A 43 4.85 13.12 -7.40
C LYS A 43 5.28 12.28 -6.19
N ILE A 44 5.78 12.92 -5.13
CA ILE A 44 6.08 12.24 -3.88
C ILE A 44 4.79 11.92 -3.13
N ILE A 45 4.49 10.64 -2.97
CA ILE A 45 3.34 10.13 -2.25
C ILE A 45 3.63 10.14 -0.73
N SER A 46 2.75 10.79 0.02
CA SER A 46 2.75 10.72 1.49
C SER A 46 2.00 9.47 1.95
N VAL A 47 2.70 8.39 2.32
CA VAL A 47 2.08 7.15 2.85
C VAL A 47 1.15 7.42 4.02
N ALA A 48 1.50 8.39 4.87
CA ALA A 48 0.72 8.69 6.06
C ALA A 48 -0.73 9.07 5.77
N ASN A 49 -0.92 9.90 4.73
CA ASN A 49 -2.14 10.65 4.48
C ASN A 49 -2.68 10.47 3.05
N MET A 50 -1.99 9.66 2.23
CA MET A 50 -2.26 9.43 0.82
C MET A 50 -2.61 10.67 0.01
N TYR A 51 -1.66 11.61 -0.06
CA TYR A 51 -1.70 12.73 -0.99
C TYR A 51 -0.30 13.00 -1.55
N TYR A 52 -0.23 13.73 -2.67
CA TYR A 52 1.04 14.18 -3.23
C TYR A 52 1.62 15.34 -2.42
N LYS A 53 2.83 15.18 -1.90
CA LYS A 53 3.49 16.26 -1.16
C LYS A 53 3.60 17.50 -2.05
N PRO A 54 3.24 18.70 -1.53
CA PRO A 54 3.37 19.92 -2.30
C PRO A 54 4.83 20.14 -2.66
N MET A 55 5.07 20.74 -3.83
CA MET A 55 6.41 21.05 -4.29
C MET A 55 7.13 21.94 -3.26
N ARG A 56 8.30 21.49 -2.80
CA ARG A 56 9.20 22.27 -1.95
C ARG A 56 10.58 22.24 -2.58
N ASP A 57 11.25 23.39 -2.57
CA ASP A 57 12.65 23.66 -2.93
C ASP A 57 13.40 22.50 -3.63
N SER A 58 13.60 22.65 -4.95
CA SER A 58 14.08 21.66 -5.90
C SER A 58 15.58 21.75 -6.18
N THR A 59 16.40 21.80 -5.13
CA THR A 59 17.86 21.76 -5.31
C THR A 59 18.30 20.47 -6.04
N LYS A 60 19.39 20.54 -6.83
CA LYS A 60 19.90 19.39 -7.58
C LYS A 60 20.19 18.17 -6.70
N SER A 61 20.74 18.38 -5.49
CA SER A 61 21.01 17.30 -4.53
C SER A 61 19.73 16.62 -4.04
N LYS A 62 18.64 17.38 -3.83
CA LYS A 62 17.34 16.81 -3.46
C LYS A 62 16.74 16.01 -4.62
N ILE A 63 16.89 16.49 -5.86
CA ILE A 63 16.43 15.77 -7.05
C ILE A 63 17.16 14.45 -7.20
N ASP A 64 18.50 14.43 -7.12
CA ASP A 64 19.27 13.20 -7.23
C ASP A 64 18.96 12.20 -6.10
N TYR A 65 18.68 12.69 -4.89
CA TYR A 65 18.23 11.83 -3.78
C TYR A 65 16.92 11.09 -4.08
N MET A 66 16.05 11.64 -4.94
CA MET A 66 14.81 10.98 -5.34
C MET A 66 15.06 9.69 -6.12
N LYS A 67 16.24 9.47 -6.71
CA LYS A 67 16.59 8.17 -7.34
C LYS A 67 16.53 7.00 -6.36
N THR A 68 16.64 7.27 -5.05
CA THR A 68 16.52 6.23 -4.03
C THR A 68 15.07 5.77 -3.84
N TYR A 69 14.09 6.61 -4.18
CA TYR A 69 12.67 6.37 -3.93
C TYR A 69 12.15 5.21 -4.77
N ASN A 70 11.18 4.48 -4.23
CA ASN A 70 10.50 3.40 -4.92
C ASN A 70 9.37 3.97 -5.79
N LEU A 71 9.14 3.38 -6.97
CA LEU A 71 7.92 3.61 -7.72
C LEU A 71 6.73 3.00 -6.99
N MET A 72 5.64 3.74 -6.94
CA MET A 72 4.36 3.30 -6.37
C MET A 72 3.24 3.70 -7.31
N ARG A 73 2.71 2.72 -8.03
CA ARG A 73 1.59 2.87 -8.98
C ARG A 73 0.26 2.71 -8.28
N VAL A 74 -0.83 3.09 -8.94
CA VAL A 74 -2.19 2.81 -8.42
C VAL A 74 -2.35 1.31 -8.15
N GLY A 75 -2.86 0.95 -6.97
CA GLY A 75 -2.99 -0.43 -6.49
C GLY A 75 -1.74 -1.00 -5.82
N ASP A 76 -0.58 -0.37 -5.95
CA ASP A 76 0.57 -0.78 -5.14
C ASP A 76 0.28 -0.45 -3.65
N ILE A 77 0.75 -1.31 -2.75
CA ILE A 77 0.67 -1.11 -1.30
C ILE A 77 2.06 -0.78 -0.74
N ALA A 78 2.14 0.23 0.12
CA ALA A 78 3.31 0.52 0.93
C ALA A 78 3.17 -0.10 2.31
N PHE A 79 4.23 -0.73 2.81
CA PHE A 79 4.31 -1.23 4.19
C PHE A 79 5.10 -0.25 5.06
N GLU A 80 4.44 0.29 6.07
CA GLU A 80 5.02 1.13 7.11
C GLU A 80 5.32 0.28 8.35
N SER A 81 6.60 -0.03 8.58
CA SER A 81 7.04 -0.90 9.69
C SER A 81 7.09 -0.21 11.06
N ASN A 82 6.88 1.11 11.11
CA ASN A 82 6.93 1.88 12.34
C ASN A 82 5.83 1.43 13.32
N LYS A 83 6.25 0.85 14.44
CA LYS A 83 5.36 0.48 15.53
C LYS A 83 4.92 1.74 16.26
N SER A 84 3.61 1.91 16.44
CA SER A 84 3.04 2.99 17.26
C SER A 84 2.03 2.41 18.23
N LYS A 85 1.54 3.22 19.19
CA LYS A 85 0.47 2.82 20.11
C LYS A 85 -0.78 2.28 19.37
N SER A 86 -1.01 2.74 18.14
CA SER A 86 -2.15 2.33 17.30
C SER A 86 -1.82 1.21 16.29
N TYR A 87 -0.54 0.88 16.07
CA TYR A 87 -0.11 -0.11 15.07
C TYR A 87 1.06 -0.94 15.62
N SER A 88 0.75 -2.07 16.26
CA SER A 88 1.76 -2.94 16.91
C SER A 88 2.64 -3.72 15.92
N TYR A 89 2.20 -3.87 14.67
CA TYR A 89 2.88 -4.64 13.62
C TYR A 89 3.17 -3.83 12.34
N GLY A 90 3.03 -2.50 12.41
CA GLY A 90 3.02 -1.65 11.22
C GLY A 90 1.67 -1.68 10.50
N ARG A 91 1.61 -1.11 9.29
CA ARG A 91 0.40 -1.09 8.47
C ARG A 91 0.69 -1.10 6.98
N PHE A 92 -0.28 -1.58 6.21
CA PHE A 92 -0.30 -1.44 4.75
C PHE A 92 -1.14 -0.22 4.37
N VAL A 93 -0.69 0.51 3.36
CA VAL A 93 -1.41 1.64 2.79
C VAL A 93 -1.44 1.48 1.28
N GLU A 94 -2.64 1.38 0.72
CA GLU A 94 -2.87 1.22 -0.71
C GLU A 94 -2.87 2.57 -1.43
N ASN A 95 -2.17 2.62 -2.57
CA ASN A 95 -2.16 3.80 -3.42
C ASN A 95 -3.43 3.88 -4.28
N ILE A 96 -4.26 4.88 -4.01
CA ILE A 96 -5.48 5.16 -4.79
C ILE A 96 -5.45 6.52 -5.50
N ILE A 97 -4.34 7.27 -5.41
CA ILE A 97 -4.30 8.68 -5.85
C ILE A 97 -3.65 8.89 -7.22
N GLY A 98 -2.91 7.91 -7.72
CA GLY A 98 -2.19 7.99 -8.99
C GLY A 98 -0.75 7.50 -8.87
N ASP A 99 -0.07 7.38 -10.01
CA ASP A 99 1.33 6.96 -10.04
C ASP A 99 2.25 8.04 -9.43
N GLY A 100 3.29 7.58 -8.75
CA GLY A 100 4.29 8.46 -8.15
C GLY A 100 5.41 7.68 -7.47
N ILE A 101 6.06 8.36 -6.53
CA ILE A 101 7.22 7.83 -5.82
C ILE A 101 7.04 7.91 -4.32
N VAL A 102 7.59 6.92 -3.61
CA VAL A 102 7.55 6.83 -2.16
C VAL A 102 8.95 6.64 -1.60
N SER A 103 9.22 7.18 -0.42
CA SER A 103 10.55 7.08 0.20
C SER A 103 11.02 5.63 0.28
N HIS A 104 12.31 5.41 0.05
CA HIS A 104 12.95 4.09 0.08
C HIS A 104 12.80 3.33 1.41
N VAL A 105 12.41 4.03 2.48
CA VAL A 105 12.16 3.45 3.81
C VAL A 105 10.93 2.55 3.84
N PHE A 106 10.04 2.67 2.85
CA PHE A 106 8.85 1.83 2.72
C PHE A 106 9.12 0.68 1.76
N ASP A 107 8.69 -0.51 2.14
CA ASP A 107 8.58 -1.62 1.20
C ASP A 107 7.32 -1.44 0.34
N VAL A 108 7.43 -1.60 -0.97
CA VAL A 108 6.31 -1.51 -1.91
C VAL A 108 5.99 -2.89 -2.45
N PHE A 109 4.71 -3.23 -2.50
CA PHE A 109 4.24 -4.48 -3.10
C PHE A 109 3.21 -4.19 -4.17
N ARG A 110 3.31 -4.92 -5.28
CA ARG A 110 2.40 -4.82 -6.41
C ARG A 110 1.50 -6.04 -6.48
N PRO A 111 0.19 -5.86 -6.67
CA PRO A 111 -0.70 -6.97 -6.91
C PRO A 111 -0.30 -7.76 -8.16
N ILE A 112 -0.40 -9.09 -8.09
CA ILE A 112 -0.15 -10.01 -9.21
C ILE A 112 -1.42 -10.75 -9.66
N THR A 113 -2.52 -10.54 -8.95
CA THR A 113 -3.85 -11.01 -9.29
C THR A 113 -4.76 -9.82 -9.59
N SER A 114 -5.79 -10.02 -10.42
CA SER A 114 -6.83 -9.02 -10.58
C SER A 114 -7.70 -8.98 -9.32
N TYR A 115 -7.83 -7.82 -8.70
CA TYR A 115 -8.76 -7.58 -7.62
C TYR A 115 -9.39 -6.19 -7.80
N ASP A 116 -10.56 -5.99 -7.21
CA ASP A 116 -11.18 -4.67 -7.16
C ASP A 116 -10.39 -3.80 -6.18
N LEU A 117 -9.77 -2.73 -6.69
CA LEU A 117 -9.00 -1.73 -5.93
C LEU A 117 -9.79 -1.14 -4.76
N PHE A 118 -11.13 -1.17 -4.80
CA PHE A 118 -11.97 -0.66 -3.73
C PHE A 118 -12.36 -1.71 -2.70
N PHE A 119 -12.01 -2.99 -2.89
CA PHE A 119 -12.36 -4.07 -1.97
C PHE A 119 -11.79 -3.82 -0.57
N TRP A 120 -10.52 -3.41 -0.46
CA TRP A 120 -9.85 -3.19 0.83
C TRP A 120 -10.33 -1.96 1.60
N LYS A 121 -10.97 -1.01 0.91
CA LYS A 121 -11.53 0.19 1.55
C LYS A 121 -12.63 -0.17 2.54
N TYR A 122 -13.35 -1.27 2.32
CA TYR A 122 -14.46 -1.70 3.17
C TYR A 122 -14.01 -2.59 4.35
N ASP A 123 -12.91 -3.32 4.23
CA ASP A 123 -12.45 -4.24 5.29
C ASP A 123 -11.64 -3.57 6.40
N VAL A 124 -10.93 -2.46 6.13
CA VAL A 124 -10.11 -1.75 7.14
C VAL A 124 -10.93 -0.79 8.01
N ILE A 125 -12.13 -0.37 7.57
CA ILE A 125 -12.94 0.66 8.27
C ILE A 125 -13.86 0.08 9.36
N LEU A 126 -14.07 -1.24 9.43
CA LEU A 126 -15.00 -1.83 10.41
C LEU A 126 -14.40 -2.16 11.79
N LYS A 127 -13.20 -1.67 12.12
CA LYS A 127 -12.65 -1.72 13.49
C LYS A 127 -11.90 -0.44 13.84
N SER A 128 -12.64 0.62 14.12
CA SER A 128 -12.24 1.69 15.04
C SER A 128 -13.25 1.78 16.17
#